data_AF-A0A3D3EMR7-F1
#
_entry.id   AF-A0A3D3EMR7-F1
#
_cell.length_a   1.000
_cell.length_b   1.000
_cell.length_c   1.000
_cell.angle_alpha   90.00
_cell.angle_beta   90.00
_cell.angle_gamma   90.00
#
_symmetry.space_group_name_H-M   'P 1'
#
loop_
_entity.id
_entity.type
_entity.pdbx_description
1 polymer ?
#
loop_
_entity_poly.entity_id
_entity_poly.type
_entity_poly.pdbx_seq_one_letter_code
_entity_poly.pdbx_strand_id
1 'polypeptide(L)'
;LSQLASNPALLITVILTLGVVLVNGWTDAPNAIATCVSTRAIRPKKAIIMAAVFNFLGVLFMTMVNNAVAETIYNMVDFGDNYRNALIALCAALFAIVVWATAAWAFGIPTSESHALIAGVTGAAVALQGFSGINAGEWIKIIYGLVMSTVIGFGAGFLIVRLIGFICKGMDRRKTTTFFRNAQIFGGASMAFMHGAQDGQKFMGVFMLGVFLAKGQGNVTNFEIPIWLMILCSLVMALGTSIGGYRIIKTVGMGMVKLDT
;
A
#
# COMPACT_ATOMS: atom_id res chain seq x y z
N LEU A 1 18.82 5.07 17.11
CA LEU A 1 19.31 3.68 17.31
C LEU A 1 19.56 3.35 18.77
N SER A 2 20.24 4.18 19.56
CA SER A 2 20.39 3.95 21.02
C SER A 2 19.06 3.83 21.78
N GLN A 3 18.04 4.61 21.39
CA GLN A 3 16.68 4.51 21.97
C GLN A 3 15.90 3.24 21.58
N LEU A 4 16.26 2.58 20.48
CA LEU A 4 15.64 1.30 20.07
C LEU A 4 16.12 0.15 20.96
N ALA A 5 17.37 0.22 21.44
CA ALA A 5 17.92 -0.77 22.35
C ALA A 5 17.40 -0.60 23.80
N SER A 6 16.99 0.61 24.18
CA SER A 6 16.50 0.91 25.54
C SER A 6 14.98 0.77 25.71
N ASN A 7 14.19 0.83 24.62
CA ASN A 7 12.74 0.67 24.66
C ASN A 7 12.31 -0.58 23.86
N PRO A 8 12.10 -1.73 24.53
CA PRO A 8 11.76 -2.99 23.85
C PRO A 8 10.42 -2.91 23.10
N ALA A 9 9.46 -2.08 23.56
CA ALA A 9 8.20 -1.91 22.87
C ALA A 9 8.39 -1.22 21.51
N LEU A 10 9.23 -0.18 21.45
CA LEU A 10 9.57 0.51 20.20
C LEU A 10 10.26 -0.43 19.20
N LEU A 11 11.19 -1.26 19.67
CA LEU A 11 11.86 -2.25 18.82
C LEU A 11 10.85 -3.21 18.19
N ILE A 12 9.91 -3.71 18.98
CA ILE A 12 8.84 -4.60 18.50
C ILE A 12 7.95 -3.86 17.49
N THR A 13 7.52 -2.63 17.77
CA THR A 13 6.71 -1.83 16.83
C THR A 13 7.44 -1.63 15.51
N VAL A 14 8.74 -1.35 15.52
CA VAL A 14 9.55 -1.20 14.31
C VAL A 14 9.60 -2.51 13.52
N ILE A 15 9.90 -3.64 14.18
CA ILE A 15 9.95 -4.95 13.53
C ILE A 15 8.59 -5.29 12.90
N LEU A 16 7.50 -5.09 13.64
CA LEU A 16 6.15 -5.34 13.14
C LEU A 16 5.80 -4.43 11.97
N THR A 17 6.14 -3.14 12.03
CA THR A 17 5.85 -2.20 10.94
C THR A 17 6.62 -2.57 9.68
N LEU A 18 7.91 -2.93 9.79
CA LEU A 18 8.68 -3.43 8.66
C LEU A 18 8.13 -4.77 8.14
N GLY A 19 7.66 -5.63 9.04
CA GLY A 19 6.95 -6.86 8.71
C GLY A 19 5.70 -6.60 7.86
N VAL A 20 4.86 -5.65 8.27
CA VAL A 20 3.68 -5.25 7.49
C VAL A 20 4.07 -4.70 6.12
N VAL A 21 5.09 -3.82 6.04
CA VAL A 21 5.59 -3.28 4.75
C VAL A 21 6.05 -4.41 3.84
N LEU A 22 6.76 -5.39 4.38
CA LEU A 22 7.26 -6.54 3.64
C LEU A 22 6.10 -7.41 3.12
N VAL A 23 5.12 -7.69 3.99
CA VAL A 23 3.92 -8.46 3.66
C VAL A 23 3.14 -7.78 2.55
N ASN A 24 2.84 -6.49 2.71
CA ASN A 24 2.15 -5.68 1.71
C ASN A 24 2.85 -5.74 0.34
N GLY A 25 4.18 -5.68 0.34
CA GLY A 25 4.97 -5.82 -0.88
C GLY A 25 4.70 -7.13 -1.62
N TRP A 26 4.56 -8.27 -0.93
CA TRP A 26 4.33 -9.55 -1.61
C TRP A 26 2.84 -9.87 -1.83
N THR A 27 1.93 -9.32 -1.02
CA THR A 27 0.48 -9.59 -1.10
C THR A 27 -0.23 -8.67 -2.09
N ASP A 28 0.07 -7.37 -2.08
CA ASP A 28 -0.70 -6.35 -2.82
C ASP A 28 0.00 -5.86 -4.10
N ALA A 29 1.33 -5.68 -4.09
CA ALA A 29 2.08 -5.28 -5.28
C ALA A 29 1.87 -6.18 -6.53
N PRO A 30 1.61 -7.50 -6.42
CA PRO A 30 1.27 -8.32 -7.57
C PRO A 30 -0.01 -7.89 -8.31
N ASN A 31 -0.94 -7.20 -7.63
CA ASN A 31 -2.14 -6.62 -8.27
C ASN A 31 -1.75 -5.59 -9.34
N ALA A 32 -0.68 -4.83 -9.11
CA ALA A 32 -0.21 -3.79 -10.01
C ALA A 32 0.32 -4.32 -11.37
N ILE A 33 0.76 -5.58 -11.39
CA ILE A 33 1.35 -6.24 -12.57
C ILE A 33 0.53 -7.40 -13.10
N ALA A 34 -0.61 -7.74 -12.46
CA ALA A 34 -1.45 -8.84 -12.87
C ALA A 34 -1.97 -8.67 -14.30
N THR A 35 -2.29 -7.44 -14.71
CA THR A 35 -2.80 -7.12 -16.05
C THR A 35 -1.76 -7.40 -17.14
N CYS A 36 -0.54 -6.87 -17.02
CA CYS A 36 0.50 -7.04 -18.04
C CYS A 36 1.07 -8.47 -18.11
N VAL A 37 0.97 -9.24 -17.02
CA VAL A 37 1.32 -10.66 -17.00
C VAL A 37 0.22 -11.53 -17.61
N SER A 38 -1.07 -11.26 -17.30
CA SER A 38 -2.20 -12.05 -17.80
C SER A 38 -2.41 -11.92 -19.31
N THR A 39 -2.21 -10.72 -19.87
CA THR A 39 -2.23 -10.50 -21.32
C THR A 39 -0.96 -10.98 -22.02
N ARG A 40 0.00 -11.56 -21.28
CA ARG A 40 1.29 -12.03 -21.78
C ARG A 40 2.15 -10.93 -22.41
N ALA A 41 1.92 -9.67 -22.05
CA ALA A 41 2.74 -8.56 -22.51
C ALA A 41 4.18 -8.67 -21.99
N ILE A 42 4.35 -9.14 -20.76
CA ILE A 42 5.64 -9.36 -20.12
C ILE A 42 5.68 -10.69 -19.35
N ARG A 43 6.86 -11.32 -19.27
CA ARG A 43 7.06 -12.54 -18.48
C ARG A 43 6.98 -12.23 -16.97
N PRO A 44 6.37 -13.10 -16.14
CA PRO A 44 6.19 -12.86 -14.70
C PRO A 44 7.46 -12.41 -13.97
N LYS A 45 8.60 -13.09 -14.19
CA LYS A 45 9.87 -12.73 -13.53
C LYS A 45 10.33 -11.29 -13.83
N LYS A 46 10.17 -10.85 -15.09
CA LYS A 46 10.54 -9.48 -15.48
C LYS A 46 9.55 -8.45 -14.93
N ALA A 47 8.26 -8.81 -14.87
CA ALA A 47 7.23 -7.97 -14.28
C ALA A 47 7.46 -7.74 -12.79
N ILE A 48 7.87 -8.77 -12.04
CA ILE A 48 8.19 -8.66 -10.61
C ILE A 48 9.39 -7.73 -10.37
N ILE A 49 10.46 -7.87 -11.16
CA ILE A 49 11.64 -6.97 -11.05
C ILE A 49 11.24 -5.52 -11.35
N MET A 50 10.47 -5.31 -12.42
CA MET A 50 9.92 -3.99 -12.75
C MET A 50 9.08 -3.45 -11.59
N ALA A 51 8.15 -4.24 -11.06
CA ALA A 51 7.31 -3.83 -9.93
C ALA A 51 8.14 -3.46 -8.70
N ALA A 52 9.18 -4.23 -8.37
CA ALA A 52 10.03 -3.95 -7.21
C ALA A 52 10.77 -2.62 -7.38
N VAL A 53 11.32 -2.34 -8.56
CA VAL A 53 12.00 -1.07 -8.87
C VAL A 53 11.00 0.09 -8.83
N PHE A 54 9.85 -0.01 -9.50
CA PHE A 54 8.89 1.08 -9.53
C PHE A 54 8.21 1.31 -8.18
N ASN A 55 7.95 0.26 -7.38
CA ASN A 55 7.50 0.43 -5.99
C ASN A 55 8.56 1.17 -5.16
N PHE A 56 9.83 0.78 -5.25
CA PHE A 56 10.93 1.48 -4.57
C PHE A 56 10.93 2.98 -4.92
N LEU A 57 10.90 3.30 -6.22
CA LEU A 57 10.93 4.68 -6.70
C LEU A 57 9.66 5.45 -6.32
N GLY A 58 8.51 4.78 -6.34
CA GLY A 58 7.22 5.34 -5.94
C GLY A 58 7.23 5.76 -4.48
N VAL A 59 7.61 4.85 -3.58
CA VAL A 59 7.78 5.13 -2.15
C VAL A 59 8.75 6.29 -1.95
N LEU A 60 9.92 6.25 -2.57
CA LEU A 60 10.99 7.20 -2.32
C LEU A 60 10.66 8.60 -2.86
N PHE A 61 10.28 8.73 -4.13
CA PHE A 61 10.04 10.03 -4.76
C PHE A 61 8.75 10.68 -4.32
N MET A 62 7.63 9.95 -4.24
CA MET A 62 6.36 10.57 -3.90
C MET A 62 6.33 11.06 -2.45
N THR A 63 6.97 10.33 -1.53
CA THR A 63 7.13 10.77 -0.13
C THR A 63 8.04 12.00 -0.01
N MET A 64 9.03 12.17 -0.90
CA MET A 64 9.80 13.42 -0.93
C MET A 64 8.98 14.63 -1.40
N VAL A 65 7.94 14.41 -2.21
CA VAL A 65 7.12 15.48 -2.79
C VAL A 65 5.90 15.81 -1.92
N ASN A 66 5.28 14.80 -1.31
CA ASN A 66 4.04 14.95 -0.56
C ASN A 66 3.91 13.83 0.49
N ASN A 67 3.54 14.18 1.73
CA ASN A 67 3.34 13.23 2.84
C ASN A 67 1.88 13.12 3.32
N ALA A 68 0.92 13.65 2.56
CA ALA A 68 -0.47 13.76 2.97
C ALA A 68 -1.11 12.42 3.36
N VAL A 69 -0.74 11.31 2.71
CA VAL A 69 -1.29 9.98 3.08
C VAL A 69 -0.77 9.56 4.44
N ALA A 70 0.51 9.80 4.74
CA ALA A 70 1.09 9.49 6.04
C ALA A 70 0.47 10.34 7.15
N GLU A 71 0.26 11.63 6.90
CA GLU A 71 -0.42 12.55 7.83
C GLU A 71 -1.85 12.12 8.09
N THR A 72 -2.60 11.75 7.05
CA THR A 72 -3.98 11.26 7.20
C THR A 72 -4.01 10.01 8.08
N ILE A 73 -3.10 9.05 7.86
CA ILE A 73 -3.05 7.81 8.64
C ILE A 73 -2.63 8.06 10.09
N TYR A 74 -1.68 8.96 10.33
CA TYR A 74 -1.25 9.33 11.67
C TYR A 74 -2.39 10.02 12.46
N ASN A 75 -3.04 11.01 11.86
CA ASN A 75 -4.06 11.84 12.52
C ASN A 75 -5.45 11.16 12.61
N MET A 76 -5.62 10.00 11.97
CA MET A 76 -6.89 9.26 11.94
C MET A 76 -7.33 8.74 13.32
N VAL A 77 -6.37 8.46 14.20
CA VAL A 77 -6.61 7.79 15.48
C VAL A 77 -5.92 8.52 16.62
N ASP A 78 -6.56 8.49 17.79
CA ASP A 78 -6.00 8.95 19.04
C ASP A 78 -6.02 7.80 20.05
N PHE A 79 -4.85 7.46 20.59
CA PHE A 79 -4.69 6.43 21.62
C PHE A 79 -4.71 7.00 23.05
N GLY A 80 -4.78 8.32 23.19
CA GLY A 80 -4.75 9.08 24.44
C GLY A 80 -3.41 9.06 25.17
N ASP A 81 -3.44 9.44 26.45
CA ASP A 81 -2.22 9.77 27.21
C ASP A 81 -1.47 8.56 27.79
N ASN A 82 -2.06 7.36 27.76
CA ASN A 82 -1.41 6.15 28.25
C ASN A 82 -0.56 5.50 27.14
N TYR A 83 0.63 6.07 26.93
CA TYR A 83 1.56 5.69 25.86
C TYR A 83 1.99 4.21 25.88
N ARG A 84 2.08 3.60 27.07
CA ARG A 84 2.43 2.17 27.18
C ARG A 84 1.32 1.29 26.62
N ASN A 85 0.07 1.57 26.98
CA ASN A 85 -1.08 0.83 26.47
C ASN A 85 -1.29 1.11 24.97
N ALA A 86 -1.07 2.35 24.54
CA ALA A 86 -1.11 2.76 23.13
C ALA A 86 -0.15 1.94 22.26
N LEU A 87 1.11 1.78 22.69
CA LEU A 87 2.09 0.96 21.98
C LEU A 87 1.70 -0.52 21.93
N ILE A 88 1.17 -1.08 23.01
CA ILE A 88 0.71 -2.47 23.06
C ILE A 88 -0.45 -2.68 22.08
N ALA A 89 -1.42 -1.77 22.08
CA ALA A 89 -2.56 -1.83 21.17
C ALA A 89 -2.13 -1.68 19.71
N LEU A 90 -1.19 -0.77 19.42
CA LEU A 90 -0.61 -0.62 18.09
C LEU A 90 0.13 -1.89 17.62
N CYS A 91 0.93 -2.50 18.49
CA CYS A 91 1.59 -3.77 18.20
C CYS A 91 0.58 -4.90 17.93
N ALA A 92 -0.51 -4.97 18.72
CA ALA A 92 -1.58 -5.94 18.49
C ALA A 92 -2.27 -5.72 17.14
N ALA A 93 -2.54 -4.47 16.76
CA ALA A 93 -3.08 -4.13 15.44
C ALA A 93 -2.15 -4.56 14.31
N LEU A 94 -0.87 -4.19 14.38
CA LEU A 94 0.13 -4.57 13.37
C LEU A 94 0.28 -6.08 13.24
N PHE A 95 0.29 -6.81 14.36
CA PHE A 95 0.33 -8.26 14.36
C PHE A 95 -0.92 -8.86 13.68
N ALA A 96 -2.11 -8.36 14.01
CA ALA A 96 -3.36 -8.81 13.39
C ALA A 96 -3.36 -8.56 11.87
N ILE A 97 -2.84 -7.41 11.43
CA ILE A 97 -2.71 -7.08 10.00
C ILE A 97 -1.77 -8.08 9.31
N VAL A 98 -0.58 -8.33 9.85
CA VAL A 98 0.36 -9.33 9.29
C VAL A 98 -0.27 -10.70 9.19
N VAL A 99 -0.90 -11.18 10.27
CA VAL A 99 -1.52 -12.51 10.32
C VAL A 99 -2.63 -12.61 9.27
N TRP A 100 -3.50 -11.61 9.20
CA TRP A 100 -4.61 -11.59 8.24
C TRP A 100 -4.13 -11.57 6.79
N ALA A 101 -3.23 -10.64 6.46
CA ALA A 101 -2.68 -10.50 5.12
C ALA A 101 -1.96 -11.77 4.65
N THR A 102 -1.15 -12.37 5.54
CA THR A 102 -0.42 -13.60 5.23
C THR A 102 -1.36 -14.78 5.07
N ALA A 103 -2.41 -14.88 5.89
CA ALA A 103 -3.43 -15.92 5.77
C ALA A 103 -4.22 -15.79 4.45
N ALA A 104 -4.71 -14.58 4.13
CA ALA A 104 -5.44 -14.32 2.90
C ALA A 104 -4.59 -14.67 1.66
N TRP A 105 -3.32 -14.27 1.66
CA TRP A 105 -2.37 -14.65 0.63
C TRP A 105 -2.13 -16.16 0.54
N ALA A 106 -2.06 -16.86 1.67
CA ALA A 106 -1.93 -18.32 1.69
C ALA A 106 -3.12 -19.00 0.99
N PHE A 107 -4.33 -18.45 1.14
CA PHE A 107 -5.53 -18.89 0.42
C PHE A 107 -5.65 -18.32 -1.01
N GLY A 108 -4.73 -17.46 -1.45
CA GLY A 108 -4.74 -16.84 -2.77
C GLY A 108 -5.87 -15.82 -2.95
N ILE A 109 -6.39 -15.27 -1.84
CA ILE A 109 -7.46 -14.28 -1.81
C ILE A 109 -6.82 -12.88 -1.89
N PRO A 110 -7.10 -12.09 -2.94
CA PRO A 110 -6.66 -10.70 -2.97
C PRO A 110 -7.47 -9.88 -1.96
N THR A 111 -6.78 -9.28 -0.99
CA THR A 111 -7.37 -8.43 0.05
C THR A 111 -6.84 -7.00 -0.07
N SER A 112 -7.59 -6.03 0.46
CA SER A 112 -7.12 -4.65 0.54
C SER A 112 -6.36 -4.42 1.84
N GLU A 113 -5.05 -4.19 1.73
CA GLU A 113 -4.19 -3.92 2.89
C GLU A 113 -4.51 -2.57 3.54
N SER A 114 -5.01 -1.61 2.74
CA SER A 114 -5.48 -0.32 3.26
C SER A 114 -6.63 -0.49 4.25
N HIS A 115 -7.60 -1.34 3.94
CA HIS A 115 -8.73 -1.61 4.83
C HIS A 115 -8.28 -2.37 6.08
N ALA A 116 -7.37 -3.34 5.93
CA ALA A 116 -6.80 -4.07 7.06
C ALA A 116 -6.07 -3.12 8.02
N LEU A 117 -5.26 -2.20 7.48
CA LEU A 117 -4.54 -1.20 8.25
C LEU A 117 -5.47 -0.26 8.99
N ILE A 118 -6.43 0.34 8.27
CA ILE A 118 -7.39 1.30 8.83
C ILE A 118 -8.24 0.63 9.93
N ALA A 119 -8.76 -0.56 9.67
CA ALA A 119 -9.56 -1.32 10.63
C ALA A 119 -8.74 -1.77 11.84
N GLY A 120 -7.51 -2.25 11.63
CA GLY A 120 -6.63 -2.71 12.71
C GLY A 120 -6.23 -1.59 13.66
N VAL A 121 -5.75 -0.47 13.12
CA VAL A 121 -5.30 0.68 13.91
C VAL A 121 -6.49 1.37 14.61
N THR A 122 -7.62 1.50 13.93
CA THR A 122 -8.84 2.07 14.53
C THR A 122 -9.44 1.16 15.59
N GLY A 123 -9.46 -0.16 15.36
CA GLY A 123 -9.90 -1.12 16.37
C GLY A 123 -9.06 -1.05 17.64
N ALA A 124 -7.74 -0.85 17.49
CA ALA A 124 -6.84 -0.63 18.62
C ALA A 124 -7.11 0.70 19.36
N ALA A 125 -7.40 1.79 18.63
CA ALA A 125 -7.78 3.06 19.25
C ALA A 125 -9.12 2.96 19.99
N VAL A 126 -10.13 2.31 19.39
CA VAL A 126 -11.44 2.06 20.01
C VAL A 126 -11.32 1.19 21.26
N ALA A 127 -10.43 0.20 21.26
CA ALA A 127 -10.20 -0.64 22.43
C ALA A 127 -9.64 0.13 23.63
N LEU A 128 -8.93 1.25 23.41
CA LEU A 128 -8.37 2.07 24.50
C LEU A 128 -9.25 3.27 24.87
N GLN A 129 -9.77 3.98 23.88
CA GLN A 129 -10.45 5.27 24.05
C GLN A 129 -11.94 5.23 23.70
N GLY A 130 -12.48 4.07 23.29
CA GLY A 130 -13.82 4.00 22.71
C GLY A 130 -13.91 4.80 21.40
N PHE A 131 -15.12 5.19 21.00
CA PHE A 131 -15.32 5.95 19.76
C PHE A 131 -14.69 7.34 19.76
N SER A 132 -14.31 7.89 20.92
CA SER A 132 -13.55 9.15 20.99
C SER A 132 -12.11 9.04 20.49
N GLY A 133 -11.55 7.83 20.39
CA GLY A 133 -10.23 7.60 19.77
C GLY A 133 -10.24 7.72 18.24
N ILE A 134 -11.38 8.04 17.64
CA ILE A 134 -11.54 8.18 16.19
C ILE A 134 -11.60 9.65 15.82
N ASN A 135 -10.66 10.11 15.00
CA ASN A 135 -10.76 11.42 14.39
C ASN A 135 -11.72 11.39 13.20
N ALA A 136 -12.97 11.79 13.42
CA ALA A 136 -14.01 11.79 12.39
C ALA A 136 -13.65 12.63 11.15
N GLY A 137 -12.87 13.71 11.33
CA GLY A 137 -12.45 14.59 10.24
C GLY A 137 -11.43 13.96 9.30
N GLU A 138 -10.53 13.12 9.81
CA GLU A 138 -9.61 12.35 8.96
C GLU A 138 -10.27 11.09 8.41
N TRP A 139 -11.10 10.43 9.22
CA TRP A 139 -11.87 9.26 8.78
C TRP A 139 -12.80 9.55 7.60
N ILE A 140 -13.44 10.73 7.57
CA ILE A 140 -14.29 11.10 6.43
C ILE A 140 -13.47 11.30 5.14
N LYS A 141 -12.22 11.80 5.24
CA LYS A 141 -11.33 11.93 4.06
C LYS A 141 -11.01 10.56 3.47
N ILE A 142 -10.83 9.54 4.30
CA ILE A 142 -10.61 8.16 3.87
C ILE A 142 -11.83 7.64 3.10
N ILE A 143 -13.04 7.86 3.63
CA ILE A 143 -14.28 7.46 2.96
C ILE A 143 -14.43 8.19 1.61
N TYR A 144 -14.21 9.50 1.58
CA TYR A 144 -14.22 10.25 0.33
C TYR A 144 -13.19 9.72 -0.66
N GLY A 145 -11.95 9.47 -0.22
CA GLY A 145 -10.90 8.89 -1.05
C GLY A 145 -11.28 7.53 -1.63
N LEU A 146 -11.90 6.66 -0.83
CA LEU A 146 -12.36 5.33 -1.27
C LEU A 146 -13.47 5.41 -2.32
N VAL A 147 -14.51 6.21 -2.06
CA VAL A 147 -15.64 6.35 -2.98
C VAL A 147 -15.19 7.02 -4.28
N MET A 148 -14.45 8.12 -4.17
CA MET A 148 -13.97 8.87 -5.33
C MET A 148 -13.02 8.06 -6.18
N SER A 149 -12.05 7.36 -5.58
CA SER A 149 -11.10 6.52 -6.35
C SER A 149 -11.80 5.39 -7.09
N THR A 150 -12.83 4.78 -6.51
CA THR A 150 -13.61 3.72 -7.15
C THR A 150 -14.42 4.26 -8.33
N VAL A 151 -15.16 5.35 -8.12
CA VAL A 151 -16.01 5.96 -9.16
C VAL A 151 -15.18 6.53 -10.30
N ILE A 152 -14.13 7.30 -9.97
CA ILE A 152 -13.25 7.91 -10.97
C ILE A 152 -12.43 6.83 -11.68
N GLY A 153 -11.89 5.84 -10.95
CA GLY A 153 -11.11 4.76 -11.54
C GLY A 153 -11.93 3.95 -12.56
N PHE A 154 -13.15 3.56 -12.20
CA PHE A 154 -14.04 2.86 -13.12
C PHE A 154 -14.50 3.74 -14.28
N GLY A 155 -14.94 4.97 -14.00
CA GLY A 155 -15.42 5.91 -15.00
C GLY A 155 -14.34 6.30 -16.02
N ALA A 156 -13.15 6.66 -15.54
CA ALA A 156 -12.01 6.98 -16.41
C ALA A 156 -11.57 5.75 -17.21
N GLY A 157 -11.50 4.56 -16.60
CA GLY A 157 -11.20 3.32 -17.30
C GLY A 157 -12.18 3.02 -18.43
N PHE A 158 -13.49 3.14 -18.17
CA PHE A 158 -14.53 2.97 -19.18
C PHE A 158 -14.40 3.97 -20.35
N LEU A 159 -14.19 5.25 -20.03
CA LEU A 159 -14.04 6.30 -21.03
C LEU A 159 -12.78 6.11 -21.88
N ILE A 160 -11.65 5.76 -21.27
CA ILE A 160 -10.38 5.51 -21.96
C ILE A 160 -10.52 4.33 -22.92
N VAL A 161 -11.13 3.22 -22.48
CA VAL A 161 -11.35 2.04 -23.35
C VAL A 161 -12.27 2.40 -24.53
N ARG A 162 -13.35 3.17 -24.30
CA ARG A 162 -14.23 3.66 -25.37
C ARG A 162 -13.50 4.56 -26.36
N LEU A 163 -12.67 5.47 -25.87
CA LEU A 163 -11.89 6.39 -26.69
C LEU A 163 -10.86 5.64 -27.54
N ILE A 164 -10.12 4.71 -26.94
CA ILE A 164 -9.16 3.85 -27.67
C ILE A 164 -9.88 3.05 -28.75
N GLY A 165 -11.03 2.43 -28.42
CA GLY A 165 -11.83 1.70 -29.39
C GLY A 165 -12.33 2.55 -30.56
N PHE A 166 -12.67 3.82 -30.30
CA PHE A 166 -13.08 4.77 -31.32
C PHE A 166 -11.91 5.17 -32.24
N ILE A 167 -10.76 5.53 -31.66
CA ILE A 167 -9.57 5.94 -32.42
C ILE A 167 -9.00 4.77 -33.24
N CYS A 168 -8.98 3.56 -32.68
CA CYS A 168 -8.34 2.40 -33.29
C CYS A 168 -9.26 1.58 -34.20
N LYS A 169 -10.52 1.98 -34.41
CA LYS A 169 -11.53 1.20 -35.15
C LYS A 169 -11.09 0.77 -36.56
N GLY A 170 -10.29 1.60 -37.25
CA GLY A 170 -9.78 1.32 -38.60
C GLY A 170 -8.34 0.81 -38.66
N MET A 171 -7.70 0.55 -37.53
CA MET A 171 -6.28 0.18 -37.48
C MET A 171 -6.07 -1.33 -37.61
N ASP A 172 -5.01 -1.73 -38.32
CA ASP A 172 -4.61 -3.14 -38.43
C ASP A 172 -4.12 -3.66 -37.07
N ARG A 173 -4.83 -4.66 -36.53
CA ARG A 173 -4.55 -5.32 -35.26
C ARG A 173 -3.10 -5.80 -35.17
N ARG A 174 -2.52 -6.35 -36.25
CA ARG A 174 -1.15 -6.89 -36.22
C ARG A 174 -0.10 -5.80 -35.99
N LYS A 175 -0.34 -4.60 -36.54
CA LYS A 175 0.58 -3.46 -36.38
C LYS A 175 0.43 -2.82 -35.00
N THR A 176 -0.78 -2.79 -34.44
CA THR A 176 -1.04 -2.14 -33.15
C THR A 176 -0.70 -3.02 -31.95
N THR A 177 -0.68 -4.35 -32.08
CA THR A 177 -0.37 -5.27 -30.98
C THR A 177 0.98 -4.95 -30.30
N THR A 178 2.03 -4.63 -31.07
CA THR A 178 3.33 -4.27 -30.47
C THR A 178 3.25 -2.98 -29.65
N PHE A 179 2.49 -1.99 -30.12
CA PHE A 179 2.29 -0.74 -29.41
C PHE A 179 1.52 -0.96 -28.11
N PHE A 180 0.36 -1.64 -28.17
CA PHE A 180 -0.46 -1.91 -26.98
C PHE A 180 0.24 -2.80 -25.97
N ARG A 181 1.04 -3.77 -26.44
CA ARG A 181 1.90 -4.57 -25.56
C ARG A 181 2.86 -3.70 -24.76
N ASN A 182 3.55 -2.76 -25.42
CA ASN A 182 4.50 -1.87 -24.75
C ASN A 182 3.77 -0.84 -23.85
N ALA A 183 2.62 -0.31 -24.30
CA ALA A 183 1.79 0.58 -23.51
C ALA A 183 1.27 -0.11 -22.23
N GLN A 184 0.94 -1.39 -22.29
CA GLN A 184 0.51 -2.14 -21.13
C GLN A 184 1.65 -2.43 -20.14
N ILE A 185 2.87 -2.64 -20.62
CA ILE A 185 4.07 -2.73 -19.77
C ILE A 185 4.28 -1.40 -19.05
N PHE A 186 4.20 -0.29 -19.78
CA PHE A 186 4.29 1.05 -19.20
C PHE A 186 3.19 1.30 -18.17
N GLY A 187 1.94 0.97 -18.48
CA GLY A 187 0.82 1.09 -17.55
C GLY A 187 1.01 0.26 -16.28
N GLY A 188 1.54 -0.96 -16.39
CA GLY A 188 1.91 -1.78 -15.23
C GLY A 188 3.04 -1.19 -14.39
N ALA A 189 4.04 -0.56 -15.03
CA ALA A 189 5.10 0.16 -14.33
C ALA A 189 4.57 1.39 -13.59
N SER A 190 3.71 2.19 -14.25
CA SER A 190 3.05 3.35 -13.64
C SER A 190 2.15 2.95 -12.48
N MET A 191 1.40 1.85 -12.60
CA MET A 191 0.57 1.32 -11.53
C MET A 191 1.41 0.85 -10.35
N ALA A 192 2.53 0.14 -10.58
CA ALA A 192 3.45 -0.26 -9.52
C ALA A 192 4.12 0.94 -8.82
N PHE A 193 4.42 2.00 -9.56
CA PHE A 193 4.92 3.24 -8.98
C PHE A 193 3.89 3.92 -8.08
N MET A 194 2.65 4.07 -8.55
CA MET A 194 1.56 4.67 -7.77
C MET A 194 1.18 3.80 -6.57
N HIS A 195 1.25 2.47 -6.69
CA HIS A 195 1.07 1.54 -5.58
C HIS A 195 2.10 1.80 -4.48
N GLY A 196 3.40 1.81 -4.81
CA GLY A 196 4.47 2.10 -3.86
C GLY A 196 4.32 3.48 -3.21
N ALA A 197 3.94 4.50 -4.00
CA ALA A 197 3.71 5.85 -3.51
C ALA A 197 2.63 5.93 -2.43
N GLN A 198 1.50 5.24 -2.63
CA GLN A 198 0.38 5.27 -1.68
C GLN A 198 0.65 4.39 -0.46
N ASP A 199 1.12 3.16 -0.66
CA ASP A 199 1.26 2.21 0.44
C ASP A 199 2.48 2.48 1.31
N GLY A 200 3.58 2.95 0.71
CA GLY A 200 4.76 3.36 1.47
C GLY A 200 4.41 4.40 2.54
N GLN A 201 3.63 5.41 2.17
CA GLN A 201 3.25 6.49 3.08
C GLN A 201 2.33 6.01 4.21
N LYS A 202 1.40 5.09 3.93
CA LYS A 202 0.51 4.55 4.98
C LYS A 202 1.31 3.90 6.10
N PHE A 203 2.27 3.04 5.75
CA PHE A 203 3.10 2.37 6.75
C PHE A 203 4.10 3.31 7.42
N MET A 204 4.60 4.33 6.72
CA MET A 204 5.39 5.38 7.35
C MET A 204 4.58 6.20 8.36
N GLY A 205 3.32 6.50 8.07
CA GLY A 205 2.41 7.15 9.02
C GLY A 205 2.26 6.32 10.30
N VAL A 206 2.05 5.02 10.16
CA VAL A 206 1.96 4.10 11.32
C VAL A 206 3.30 3.93 12.03
N PHE A 207 4.42 3.93 11.31
CA PHE A 207 5.75 3.93 11.90
C PHE A 207 5.96 5.18 12.77
N MET A 208 5.64 6.35 12.23
CA MET A 208 5.77 7.63 12.93
C MET A 208 4.87 7.69 14.16
N LEU A 209 3.63 7.20 14.05
CA LEU A 209 2.73 7.00 15.17
C LEU A 209 3.39 6.17 16.29
N GLY A 210 3.96 5.01 15.97
CA GLY A 210 4.68 4.18 16.94
C GLY A 210 5.89 4.88 17.59
N VAL A 211 6.66 5.63 16.79
CA VAL A 211 7.83 6.39 17.30
C VAL A 211 7.39 7.49 18.26
N PHE A 212 6.34 8.25 17.95
CA PHE A 212 5.87 9.34 18.79
C PHE A 212 5.24 8.83 20.08
N LEU A 213 4.45 7.76 20.03
CA LEU A 213 3.94 7.09 21.21
C LEU A 213 5.08 6.59 22.12
N ALA A 214 6.15 6.03 21.55
CA ALA A 214 7.32 5.60 22.32
C ALA A 214 8.13 6.74 22.96
N LYS A 215 8.03 7.95 22.41
CA LYS A 215 8.61 9.17 22.98
C LYS A 215 7.69 9.87 23.99
N GLY A 216 6.49 9.33 24.22
CA GLY A 216 5.48 9.97 25.07
C GLY A 216 4.91 11.25 24.46
N GLN A 217 4.85 11.33 23.13
CA GLN A 217 4.33 12.47 22.40
C GLN A 217 3.02 12.05 21.70
N GLY A 218 1.87 12.47 22.23
CA GLY A 218 0.55 12.14 21.67
C GLY A 218 0.03 13.14 20.62
N ASN A 219 0.56 14.36 20.57
CA ASN A 219 -0.09 15.49 19.88
C ASN A 219 0.80 16.13 18.78
N VAL A 220 1.50 15.31 17.98
CA VAL A 220 2.39 15.82 16.93
C VAL A 220 1.63 15.90 15.60
N THR A 221 0.92 17.00 15.37
CA THR A 221 0.07 17.14 14.17
C THR A 221 0.85 17.30 12.87
N ASN A 222 2.09 17.82 12.93
CA ASN A 222 2.97 18.01 11.80
C ASN A 222 4.30 17.29 12.05
N PHE A 223 4.67 16.37 11.17
CA PHE A 223 5.94 15.67 11.23
C PHE A 223 6.56 15.54 9.85
N GLU A 224 7.89 15.65 9.82
CA GLU A 224 8.65 15.33 8.62
C GLU A 224 9.10 13.88 8.69
N ILE A 225 8.82 13.13 7.62
CA ILE A 225 9.32 11.77 7.48
C ILE A 225 10.81 11.85 7.15
N PRO A 226 11.70 11.24 7.95
CA PRO A 226 13.13 11.36 7.69
C PRO A 226 13.52 10.50 6.48
N ILE A 227 14.48 10.99 5.68
CA ILE A 227 14.92 10.35 4.43
C ILE A 227 15.39 8.90 4.66
N TRP A 228 16.06 8.60 5.79
CA TRP A 228 16.50 7.24 6.09
C TRP A 228 15.33 6.26 6.22
N LEU A 229 14.19 6.72 6.75
CA LEU A 229 12.97 5.90 6.86
C LEU A 229 12.35 5.71 5.48
N MET A 230 12.36 6.75 4.63
CA MET A 230 11.93 6.64 3.24
C MET A 230 12.71 5.54 2.50
N ILE A 231 14.03 5.54 2.64
CA ILE A 231 14.93 4.56 2.03
C ILE A 231 14.70 3.16 2.63
N LEU A 232 14.53 3.07 3.96
CA LEU A 232 14.30 1.78 4.62
C LEU A 232 12.98 1.14 4.15
N CYS A 233 11.88 1.88 4.19
CA CYS A 233 10.58 1.38 3.76
C CYS A 233 10.56 1.08 2.26
N SER A 234 11.21 1.89 1.42
CA SER A 234 11.28 1.61 -0.02
C SER A 234 12.05 0.32 -0.31
N LEU A 235 13.16 0.06 0.38
CA LEU A 235 13.90 -1.19 0.28
C LEU A 235 13.06 -2.38 0.75
N VAL A 236 12.39 -2.27 1.90
CA VAL A 236 11.56 -3.36 2.43
C VAL A 236 10.35 -3.64 1.53
N MET A 237 9.69 -2.62 0.99
CA MET A 237 8.61 -2.76 0.02
C MET A 237 9.08 -3.45 -1.26
N ALA A 238 10.26 -3.06 -1.78
CA ALA A 238 10.85 -3.67 -2.96
C ALA A 238 11.24 -5.13 -2.71
N LEU A 239 11.80 -5.43 -1.54
CA LEU A 239 12.10 -6.80 -1.12
C LEU A 239 10.84 -7.64 -1.04
N GLY A 240 9.77 -7.14 -0.41
CA GLY A 240 8.46 -7.81 -0.36
C GLY A 240 7.94 -8.10 -1.76
N THR A 241 7.94 -7.08 -2.63
CA THR A 241 7.53 -7.22 -4.03
C THR A 241 8.33 -8.30 -4.77
N SER A 242 9.63 -8.44 -4.46
CA SER A 242 10.52 -9.42 -5.10
C SER A 242 10.29 -10.86 -4.63
N ILE A 243 9.85 -11.09 -3.38
CA ILE A 243 9.47 -12.41 -2.84
C ILE A 243 8.30 -12.98 -3.65
N GLY A 244 7.47 -12.10 -4.20
CA GLY A 244 6.50 -12.39 -5.24
C GLY A 244 5.12 -12.75 -4.72
N GLY A 245 4.15 -12.79 -5.63
CA GLY A 245 2.77 -13.12 -5.31
C GLY A 245 2.09 -13.87 -6.45
N TYR A 246 2.74 -14.93 -6.94
CA TYR A 246 2.23 -15.75 -8.05
C TYR A 246 0.81 -16.27 -7.82
N ARG A 247 0.44 -16.55 -6.56
CA ARG A 247 -0.93 -16.93 -6.18
C ARG A 247 -1.91 -15.80 -6.50
N ILE A 248 -1.59 -14.58 -6.08
CA ILE A 248 -2.40 -13.38 -6.33
C ILE A 248 -2.47 -13.04 -7.82
N ILE A 249 -1.33 -13.05 -8.53
CA ILE A 249 -1.29 -12.83 -9.98
C ILE A 249 -2.19 -13.84 -10.70
N LYS A 250 -2.18 -15.10 -10.27
CA LYS A 250 -3.02 -16.15 -10.84
C LYS A 250 -4.50 -15.88 -10.58
N THR A 251 -4.88 -15.53 -9.34
CA THR A 251 -6.28 -15.24 -9.00
C THR A 251 -6.80 -14.01 -9.74
N VAL A 252 -6.08 -12.89 -9.68
CA VAL A 252 -6.52 -11.61 -10.25
C VAL A 252 -6.38 -11.60 -11.77
N GLY A 253 -5.24 -12.03 -12.29
CA GLY A 253 -4.96 -11.96 -13.72
C GLY A 253 -5.65 -13.04 -14.56
N MET A 254 -5.92 -14.23 -13.99
CA MET A 254 -6.52 -15.33 -14.76
C MET A 254 -7.90 -15.75 -14.26
N GLY A 255 -8.25 -15.43 -13.01
CA GLY A 255 -9.50 -15.87 -12.38
C GLY A 255 -10.66 -14.87 -12.45
N MET A 256 -10.40 -13.56 -12.63
CA MET A 256 -11.45 -12.54 -12.58
C MET A 256 -12.02 -12.19 -13.95
N VAL A 257 -11.18 -11.71 -14.88
CA VAL A 257 -11.62 -11.24 -16.21
C VAL A 257 -10.60 -11.66 -17.27
N LYS A 258 -11.07 -12.08 -18.44
CA LYS A 258 -10.19 -12.31 -19.60
C LYS A 258 -9.80 -10.96 -20.21
N LEU A 259 -8.54 -10.57 -20.05
CA LEU A 259 -7.97 -9.36 -20.63
C LEU A 259 -7.25 -9.68 -21.95
N ASP A 260 -7.31 -8.75 -22.90
CA ASP A 260 -6.55 -8.79 -24.16
C ASP A 260 -5.67 -7.54 -24.26
N THR A 261 -4.57 -7.64 -25.01
CA THR A 261 -3.70 -6.49 -25.36
C THR A 261 -4.31 -5.64 -26.46
#